data_AF-A0A0S1NF97-F1
#
_entry.id   AF-A0A0S1NF97-F1
#
_cell.length_a   1.000
_cell.length_b   1.000
_cell.length_c   1.000
_cell.angle_alpha   90.00
_cell.angle_beta   90.00
_cell.angle_gamma   90.00
#
_symmetry.space_group_name_H-M   'P 1'
#
loop_
_entity.id
_entity.type
_entity.pdbx_description
1 polymer ?
#
loop_
_entity_poly.entity_id
_entity_poly.type
_entity_poly.pdbx_seq_one_letter_code
_entity_poly.pdbx_strand_id
1 'polypeptide(L)'
;QMLDEVRHMANGYGTLMAVLQDERNIPDCNRALERYFWINHRQLDALVGHQSEYGATVRPWCYRDQWEEWVGDDFVSSYMERLTEFGLVVPERVPKVAEDVTWLHHTTAMALAAIWPLNFWRTPIQGPKDFQWFENKYPGW
;
A
#
# COMPACT_ATOMS: atom_id res chain seq x y z
N GLN A 1 -19.57 -8.39 4.94
CA GLN A 1 -18.25 -8.03 4.41
C GLN A 1 -17.64 -6.84 5.15
N MET A 2 -18.08 -5.58 4.99
CA MET A 2 -17.42 -4.47 5.71
C MET A 2 -17.46 -4.62 7.25
N LEU A 3 -18.54 -5.18 7.80
CA LEU A 3 -18.66 -5.46 9.25
C LEU A 3 -17.71 -6.55 9.77
N ASP A 4 -17.15 -7.38 8.89
CA ASP A 4 -16.24 -8.47 9.28
C ASP A 4 -14.81 -7.94 9.42
N GLU A 5 -14.39 -7.08 8.49
CA GLU A 5 -13.08 -6.41 8.54
C GLU A 5 -12.95 -5.48 9.76
N VAL A 6 -14.03 -4.81 10.19
CA VAL A 6 -14.02 -4.04 11.45
C VAL A 6 -13.64 -4.92 12.65
N ARG A 7 -14.10 -6.19 12.68
CA ARG A 7 -13.75 -7.13 13.75
C ARG A 7 -12.29 -7.60 13.62
N HIS A 8 -11.79 -7.76 12.40
CA HIS A 8 -10.38 -8.09 12.17
C HIS A 8 -9.44 -6.95 12.58
N MET A 9 -9.78 -5.70 12.26
CA MET A 9 -9.05 -4.52 12.73
C MET A 9 -9.08 -4.41 14.26
N ALA A 10 -10.23 -4.65 14.90
CA ALA A 10 -10.34 -4.66 16.35
C ALA A 10 -9.47 -5.75 16.99
N ASN A 11 -9.37 -6.93 16.38
CA ASN A 11 -8.46 -7.99 16.85
C ASN A 11 -6.98 -7.56 16.74
N GLY A 12 -6.59 -6.88 15.66
CA GLY A 12 -5.24 -6.34 15.49
C GLY A 12 -4.89 -5.34 16.58
N TYR A 13 -5.77 -4.36 16.82
CA TYR A 13 -5.62 -3.38 17.89
C TYR A 13 -5.56 -4.04 19.28
N GLY A 14 -6.49 -4.95 19.58
CA GLY A 14 -6.54 -5.68 20.85
C GLY A 14 -5.28 -6.51 21.11
N THR A 15 -4.74 -7.15 20.07
CA THR A 15 -3.47 -7.89 20.15
C THR A 15 -2.31 -6.96 20.51
N LEU A 16 -2.23 -5.81 19.85
CA LEU A 16 -1.18 -4.83 20.09
C LEU A 16 -1.25 -4.28 21.52
N MET A 17 -2.44 -3.89 21.98
CA MET A 17 -2.65 -3.39 23.34
C MET A 17 -2.31 -4.43 24.41
N ALA A 18 -2.57 -5.72 24.16
CA ALA A 18 -2.22 -6.79 25.07
C ALA A 18 -0.71 -6.98 25.19
N VAL A 19 0.02 -6.91 24.07
CA VAL A 19 1.49 -7.04 24.06
C VAL A 19 2.18 -5.82 24.67
N LEU A 20 1.62 -4.63 24.48
CA LEU A 20 2.14 -3.37 25.03
C LEU A 20 1.91 -3.20 26.53
N GLN A 21 1.18 -4.11 27.20
CA GLN A 21 1.13 -4.13 28.66
C GLN A 21 2.51 -4.35 29.30
N ASP A 22 3.47 -4.88 28.54
CA ASP A 22 4.87 -5.02 28.94
C ASP A 22 5.75 -4.13 28.06
N GLU A 23 6.22 -3.02 28.62
CA GLU A 23 7.02 -2.00 27.92
C GLU A 23 8.30 -2.56 27.30
N ARG A 24 8.82 -3.71 27.78
CA ARG A 24 9.99 -4.37 27.20
C ARG A 24 9.75 -4.83 25.76
N ASN A 25 8.49 -4.96 25.36
CA ASN A 25 8.10 -5.35 24.00
C ASN A 25 8.13 -4.18 23.01
N ILE A 26 8.12 -2.93 23.47
CA ILE A 26 8.04 -1.74 22.59
C ILE A 26 9.11 -1.74 21.49
N PRO A 27 10.40 -2.01 21.77
CA PRO A 27 11.43 -2.05 20.72
C PRO A 27 11.18 -3.14 19.68
N ASP A 28 10.66 -4.29 20.10
CA ASP A 28 10.36 -5.41 19.22
C ASP A 28 9.11 -5.15 18.37
N CYS A 29 8.09 -4.52 18.96
CA CYS A 29 6.89 -4.07 18.25
C CYS A 29 7.24 -3.03 17.19
N ASN A 30 8.03 -2.02 17.50
CA ASN A 30 8.46 -1.01 16.52
C ASN A 30 9.28 -1.63 15.39
N ARG A 31 10.20 -2.56 15.70
CA ARG A 31 10.94 -3.30 14.66
C ARG A 31 10.03 -4.15 13.79
N ALA A 32 9.02 -4.78 14.36
CA ALA A 32 8.04 -5.56 13.63
C ALA A 32 7.17 -4.68 12.73
N LEU A 33 6.65 -3.56 13.23
CA LEU A 33 5.85 -2.59 12.48
C LEU A 33 6.62 -2.05 11.28
N GLU A 34 7.86 -1.59 11.48
CA GLU A 34 8.74 -1.12 10.40
C GLU A 34 8.96 -2.20 9.33
N ARG A 35 9.26 -3.42 9.76
CA ARG A 35 9.50 -4.55 8.84
C ARG A 35 8.24 -4.91 8.05
N TYR A 36 7.11 -5.06 8.71
CA TYR A 36 5.89 -5.53 8.07
C TYR A 36 5.21 -4.43 7.26
N PHE A 37 5.35 -3.15 7.63
CA PHE A 37 4.97 -2.03 6.78
C PHE A 37 5.72 -2.12 5.43
N TRP A 38 7.04 -2.28 5.47
CA TRP A 38 7.85 -2.42 4.26
C TRP A 38 7.48 -3.64 3.41
N ILE A 39 7.29 -4.81 4.04
CA ILE A 39 6.89 -6.04 3.33
C ILE A 39 5.54 -5.84 2.63
N ASN A 40 4.56 -5.27 3.33
CA ASN A 40 3.23 -5.03 2.77
C ASN A 40 3.30 -4.03 1.62
N HIS A 41 4.02 -2.91 1.76
CA HIS A 41 4.25 -1.96 0.66
C HIS A 41 4.78 -2.67 -0.60
N ARG A 42 5.87 -3.44 -0.47
CA ARG A 42 6.52 -4.09 -1.62
C ARG A 42 5.63 -5.09 -2.34
N GLN A 43 4.66 -5.69 -1.65
CA GLN A 43 3.75 -6.68 -2.22
C GLN A 43 2.43 -6.07 -2.67
N LEU A 44 1.73 -5.40 -1.75
CA LEU A 44 0.41 -4.85 -1.96
C LEU A 44 0.47 -3.67 -2.93
N ASP A 45 1.39 -2.72 -2.74
CA ASP A 45 1.37 -1.51 -3.56
C ASP A 45 1.77 -1.79 -5.01
N ALA A 46 2.67 -2.75 -5.21
CA ALA A 46 3.01 -3.27 -6.53
C ALA A 46 1.79 -3.89 -7.24
N LEU A 47 1.07 -4.80 -6.56
CA LEU A 47 -0.01 -5.58 -7.18
C LEU A 47 -1.35 -4.84 -7.24
N VAL A 48 -1.73 -4.15 -6.18
CA VAL A 48 -2.97 -3.35 -6.11
C VAL A 48 -2.88 -2.19 -7.09
N GLY A 49 -1.76 -1.47 -7.15
CA GLY A 49 -1.56 -0.43 -8.16
C GLY A 49 -1.60 -0.99 -9.58
N HIS A 50 -0.93 -2.12 -9.84
CA HIS A 50 -0.95 -2.77 -11.14
C HIS A 50 -2.37 -3.17 -11.55
N GLN A 51 -3.11 -3.85 -10.66
CA GLN A 51 -4.45 -4.33 -10.98
C GLN A 51 -5.44 -3.17 -11.17
N SER A 52 -5.33 -2.12 -10.33
CA SER A 52 -6.25 -0.98 -10.38
C SER A 52 -6.06 -0.11 -11.62
N GLU A 53 -4.82 0.00 -12.14
CA GLU A 53 -4.54 0.87 -13.28
C GLU A 53 -4.30 0.13 -14.60
N TYR A 54 -3.72 -1.06 -14.59
CA TYR A 54 -3.47 -1.83 -15.83
C TYR A 54 -4.49 -2.94 -16.05
N GLY A 55 -5.14 -3.41 -14.98
CA GLY A 55 -6.22 -4.38 -15.04
C GLY A 55 -7.60 -3.77 -15.31
N ALA A 56 -7.78 -2.47 -15.06
CA ALA A 56 -9.06 -1.77 -15.24
C ALA A 56 -9.15 -1.05 -16.60
N THR A 57 -10.34 -1.06 -17.20
CA THR A 57 -10.64 -0.27 -18.41
C THR A 57 -11.03 1.17 -18.07
N VAL A 58 -11.72 1.36 -16.94
CA VAL A 58 -12.14 2.68 -16.44
C VAL A 58 -11.52 2.86 -15.06
N ARG A 59 -10.67 3.89 -14.94
CA ARG A 59 -9.89 4.19 -13.73
C ARG A 59 -10.56 5.34 -12.98
N PRO A 60 -11.18 5.09 -11.82
CA PRO A 60 -11.82 6.15 -11.03
C PRO A 60 -10.80 7.10 -10.36
N TRP A 61 -9.60 6.60 -10.09
CA TRP A 61 -8.51 7.30 -9.39
C TRP A 61 -7.16 6.78 -9.89
N CYS A 62 -6.08 7.51 -9.62
CA CYS A 62 -4.73 6.99 -9.76
C CYS A 62 -4.19 6.54 -8.40
N TYR A 63 -3.42 5.47 -8.42
CA TYR A 63 -3.02 4.71 -7.25
C TYR A 63 -2.16 5.53 -6.29
N ARG A 64 -1.28 6.41 -6.80
CA ARG A 64 -0.51 7.33 -5.95
C ARG A 64 -1.42 8.18 -5.06
N ASP A 65 -2.44 8.80 -5.64
CA ASP A 65 -3.36 9.68 -4.91
C ASP A 65 -4.20 8.86 -3.91
N GLN A 66 -4.62 7.64 -4.32
CA GLN A 66 -5.38 6.75 -3.45
C GLN A 66 -4.53 6.19 -2.28
N TRP A 67 -3.25 5.98 -2.51
CA TRP A 67 -2.30 5.55 -1.48
C TRP A 67 -2.09 6.64 -0.43
N GLU A 68 -2.02 7.91 -0.84
CA GLU A 68 -1.92 9.04 0.10
C GLU A 68 -3.11 9.05 1.07
N GLU A 69 -4.32 8.85 0.56
CA GLU A 69 -5.53 8.75 1.39
C GLU A 69 -5.48 7.53 2.32
N TRP A 70 -5.27 6.32 1.77
CA TRP A 70 -5.35 5.09 2.57
C TRP A 70 -4.21 4.92 3.56
N VAL A 71 -3.00 5.34 3.20
CA VAL A 71 -1.80 5.09 3.99
C VAL A 71 -1.35 6.35 4.71
N GLY A 72 -1.30 7.50 4.05
CA GLY A 72 -0.95 8.77 4.67
C GLY A 72 -2.02 9.22 5.66
N ASP A 73 -3.22 9.50 5.18
CA ASP A 73 -4.27 10.10 6.00
C ASP A 73 -4.91 9.10 6.97
N ASP A 74 -5.28 7.92 6.48
CA ASP A 74 -6.02 6.94 7.27
C ASP A 74 -5.11 6.09 8.18
N PHE A 75 -4.09 5.43 7.62
CA PHE A 75 -3.23 4.56 8.43
C PHE A 75 -2.22 5.33 9.29
N VAL A 76 -1.47 6.26 8.70
CA VAL A 76 -0.43 6.99 9.45
C VAL A 76 -1.09 7.99 10.39
N SER A 77 -1.83 8.96 9.87
CA SER A 77 -2.36 10.03 10.70
C SER A 77 -3.52 9.61 11.60
N SER A 78 -4.46 8.81 11.12
CA SER A 78 -5.63 8.46 11.95
C SER A 78 -5.41 7.27 12.88
N TYR A 79 -4.52 6.33 12.54
CA TYR A 79 -4.27 5.11 13.34
C TYR A 79 -2.92 5.13 14.07
N MET A 80 -1.79 5.27 13.36
CA MET A 80 -0.46 5.16 13.96
C MET A 80 -0.11 6.32 14.90
N GLU A 81 -0.49 7.55 14.57
CA GLU A 81 -0.23 8.70 15.46
C GLU A 81 -0.88 8.52 16.83
N ARG A 82 -2.07 7.91 16.91
CA ARG A 82 -2.73 7.60 18.19
C ARG A 82 -1.98 6.56 19.01
N LEU A 83 -1.19 5.71 18.37
CA LEU A 83 -0.41 4.69 19.05
C LEU A 83 0.90 5.21 19.65
N THR A 84 1.28 6.45 19.34
CA THR A 84 2.51 7.06 19.85
C THR A 84 2.49 7.29 21.36
N GLU A 85 1.31 7.47 21.96
CA GLU A 85 1.15 7.56 23.42
C GLU A 85 1.57 6.27 24.15
N PHE A 86 1.60 5.13 23.45
CA PHE A 86 2.02 3.83 23.97
C PHE A 86 3.48 3.48 23.62
N GLY A 87 4.26 4.45 23.15
CA GLY A 87 5.69 4.27 22.82
C GLY A 87 5.95 3.66 21.44
N LEU A 88 4.92 3.48 20.61
CA LEU A 88 5.11 3.10 19.21
C LEU A 88 5.49 4.30 18.36
N VAL A 89 6.17 4.05 17.24
CA VAL A 89 6.54 5.09 16.29
C VAL A 89 5.98 4.79 14.91
N VAL A 90 5.66 5.85 14.16
CA VAL A 90 5.35 5.74 12.73
C VAL A 90 6.56 5.12 12.02
N PRO A 91 6.37 4.15 11.11
CA PRO A 91 7.48 3.55 10.36
C PRO A 91 8.35 4.61 9.67
N GLU A 92 9.67 4.52 9.86
CA GLU A 92 10.63 5.51 9.36
C GLU A 92 10.62 5.57 7.82
N ARG A 93 10.26 4.47 7.16
CA ARG A 93 10.25 4.37 5.70
C ARG A 93 9.00 4.94 5.04
N VAL A 94 8.02 5.48 5.76
CA VAL A 94 6.81 6.08 5.16
C VAL A 94 7.15 7.06 4.01
N PRO A 95 8.07 8.03 4.17
CA PRO A 95 8.40 8.95 3.07
C PRO A 95 9.00 8.24 1.86
N LYS A 96 9.86 7.24 2.09
CA LYS A 96 10.46 6.46 1.01
C LYS A 96 9.41 5.65 0.26
N VAL A 97 8.46 5.08 1.00
CA VAL A 97 7.34 4.36 0.41
C VAL A 97 6.49 5.30 -0.45
N ALA A 98 6.12 6.48 0.05
CA ALA A 98 5.35 7.47 -0.70
C ALA A 98 6.02 7.84 -2.03
N GLU A 99 7.35 8.02 -2.03
CA GLU A 99 8.13 8.22 -3.26
C GLU A 99 8.04 7.01 -4.21
N ASP A 100 8.24 5.79 -3.68
CA ASP A 100 8.27 4.56 -4.46
C ASP A 100 6.92 4.25 -5.13
N VAL A 101 5.80 4.52 -4.47
CA VAL A 101 4.44 4.19 -4.94
C VAL A 101 4.13 4.85 -6.29
N THR A 102 4.73 6.03 -6.55
CA THR A 102 4.59 6.76 -7.81
C THR A 102 4.98 5.90 -9.02
N TRP A 103 5.99 5.04 -8.90
CA TRP A 103 6.55 4.29 -10.05
C TRP A 103 6.56 2.77 -9.89
N LEU A 104 6.41 2.26 -8.67
CA LEU A 104 6.54 0.84 -8.34
C LEU A 104 5.61 -0.05 -9.19
N HIS A 105 4.34 0.34 -9.28
CA HIS A 105 3.33 -0.46 -9.95
C HIS A 105 3.44 -0.38 -11.49
N HIS A 106 3.95 0.73 -12.05
CA HIS A 106 4.31 0.83 -13.47
C HIS A 106 5.47 -0.10 -13.83
N THR A 107 6.52 -0.12 -13.00
CA THR A 107 7.65 -1.05 -13.15
C THR A 107 7.18 -2.51 -13.05
N THR A 108 6.25 -2.77 -12.12
CA THR A 108 5.61 -4.09 -11.97
C THR A 108 4.81 -4.47 -13.22
N ALA A 109 4.07 -3.54 -13.81
CA ALA A 109 3.32 -3.77 -15.04
C ALA A 109 4.24 -4.12 -16.22
N MET A 110 5.38 -3.45 -16.36
CA MET A 110 6.39 -3.79 -17.38
C MET A 110 6.92 -5.21 -17.19
N ALA A 111 7.27 -5.59 -15.97
CA ALA A 111 7.75 -6.92 -15.65
C ALA A 111 6.69 -8.00 -15.95
N LEU A 112 5.45 -7.80 -15.49
CA LEU A 112 4.34 -8.72 -15.70
C LEU A 112 3.94 -8.84 -17.17
N ALA A 113 4.05 -7.76 -17.95
CA ALA A 113 3.87 -7.79 -19.39
C ALA A 113 4.99 -8.56 -20.09
N ALA A 114 6.25 -8.41 -19.67
CA ALA A 114 7.38 -9.13 -20.24
C ALA A 114 7.29 -10.65 -19.99
N ILE A 115 6.79 -11.06 -18.82
CA ILE A 115 6.63 -12.47 -18.44
C ILE A 115 5.20 -13.00 -18.68
N TRP A 116 4.40 -12.34 -19.52
CA TRP A 116 3.00 -12.70 -19.74
C TRP A 116 2.72 -14.18 -20.03
N PRO A 117 3.60 -14.98 -20.69
CA PRO A 117 3.34 -16.40 -20.90
C PRO A 117 3.34 -17.24 -19.61
N LEU A 118 3.88 -16.70 -18.51
CA LEU A 118 3.91 -17.34 -17.19
C LEU A 118 2.69 -16.99 -16.34
N ASN A 119 1.91 -15.98 -16.74
CA ASN A 119 0.76 -15.52 -15.98
C ASN A 119 -0.46 -16.40 -16.26
N PHE A 120 -1.31 -16.59 -15.26
CA PHE A 120 -2.61 -17.28 -15.41
C PHE A 120 -3.77 -16.33 -15.75
N TRP A 121 -3.46 -15.07 -16.08
CA TRP A 121 -4.43 -14.05 -16.48
C TRP A 121 -4.00 -13.38 -17.80
N ARG A 122 -4.95 -12.66 -18.41
CA ARG A 122 -4.69 -11.85 -19.61
C ARG A 122 -4.53 -10.39 -19.22
N THR A 123 -3.52 -9.74 -19.78
CA THR A 123 -3.35 -8.29 -19.65
C THR A 123 -3.97 -7.61 -20.88
N PRO A 124 -4.87 -6.64 -20.72
CA PRO A 124 -5.41 -5.89 -21.84
C PRO A 124 -4.31 -5.04 -22.49
N ILE A 125 -4.34 -4.94 -23.82
CA ILE A 125 -3.44 -4.04 -24.56
C ILE A 125 -3.88 -2.61 -24.25
N GLN A 126 -2.95 -1.79 -23.79
CA GLN A 126 -3.18 -0.37 -23.55
C GLN A 126 -3.34 0.38 -24.88
N GLY A 127 -4.34 1.23 -24.98
CA GLY A 127 -4.61 2.06 -26.16
C GLY A 127 -4.26 3.53 -25.95
N PRO A 128 -4.48 4.38 -26.97
CA PRO A 128 -4.17 5.81 -26.89
C PRO A 128 -4.82 6.55 -25.70
N LYS A 129 -6.04 6.16 -25.32
CA LYS A 129 -6.74 6.75 -24.16
C LYS A 129 -6.06 6.41 -22.83
N ASP A 130 -5.53 5.19 -22.71
CA ASP A 130 -4.81 4.76 -21.52
C ASP A 130 -3.50 5.54 -21.39
N PHE A 131 -2.74 5.64 -22.48
CA PHE A 131 -1.50 6.43 -22.51
C PHE A 131 -1.72 7.90 -22.16
N GLN A 132 -2.77 8.52 -22.70
CA GLN A 132 -3.13 9.88 -22.33
C GLN A 132 -3.51 10.01 -20.85
N TRP A 133 -4.21 9.02 -20.30
CA TRP A 133 -4.56 9.01 -18.88
C TRP A 133 -3.32 8.89 -18.00
N PHE A 134 -2.39 7.98 -18.35
CA PHE A 134 -1.15 7.80 -17.61
C PHE A 134 -0.28 9.06 -17.65
N GLU A 135 -0.02 9.64 -18.83
CA GLU A 135 0.79 10.87 -18.93
C GLU A 135 0.16 12.05 -18.16
N ASN A 136 -1.18 12.13 -18.12
CA ASN A 136 -1.86 13.16 -17.35
C ASN A 136 -1.76 12.95 -15.82
N LYS A 137 -1.73 11.69 -15.34
CA LYS A 137 -1.66 11.37 -13.90
C LYS A 137 -0.24 11.20 -13.37
N TYR A 138 0.67 10.82 -14.26
CA TYR A 138 2.08 10.54 -14.03
C TYR A 138 2.89 11.17 -15.18
N PRO A 139 3.14 12.50 -15.15
CA PRO A 139 3.91 13.14 -16.21
C PRO A 139 5.30 12.53 -16.37
N GLY A 140 5.64 12.10 -17.58
CA GLY A 140 6.88 11.38 -17.90
C GLY A 140 6.75 9.86 -17.88
N TRP A 141 5.52 9.33 -17.84
CA TRP A 141 5.21 7.92 -17.97
C TRP A 141 5.42 7.40 -19.40
#